data_AF-A0A4Q3VCP2-F1
#
_entry.id   AF-A0A4Q3VCP2-F1
#
_cell.length_a   1.000
_cell.length_b   1.000
_cell.length_c   1.000
_cell.angle_alpha   90.00
_cell.angle_beta   90.00
_cell.angle_gamma   90.00
#
_symmetry.space_group_name_H-M   'P 1'
#
loop_
_entity.id
_entity.type
_entity.pdbx_description
1 polymer ?
#
loop_
_entity_poly.entity_id
_entity_poly.type
_entity_poly.pdbx_seq_one_letter_code
_entity_poly.pdbx_strand_id
1 'polypeptide(L)'
;MKATLEIPDDLMRQIKMRALVDGRKLKDSVADLLRAGLAASKESLPKAVVVKDPRTGLPVIQGRFTAPAGEALSPERIAEILIEQEAEWALDAGR
;
A
#
# COMPACT_ATOMS: atom_id res chain seq x y z
N MET A 1 -20.36 -12.43 20.68
CA MET A 1 -20.97 -13.67 20.17
C MET A 1 -19.87 -14.73 20.02
N LYS A 2 -20.16 -16.02 20.26
CA LYS A 2 -19.25 -17.13 19.96
C LYS A 2 -19.72 -17.81 18.67
N ALA A 3 -18.79 -18.19 17.81
CA ALA A 3 -19.07 -18.90 16.57
C ALA A 3 -18.05 -20.03 16.40
N THR A 4 -18.48 -21.10 15.74
CA THR A 4 -17.63 -22.23 15.35
C THR A 4 -17.52 -22.22 13.83
N LEU A 5 -16.30 -22.31 13.30
CA LEU A 5 -16.02 -22.30 11.87
C LEU A 5 -15.06 -23.45 11.56
N GLU A 6 -15.36 -24.21 10.52
CA GLU A 6 -14.43 -25.20 9.97
C GLU A 6 -13.36 -24.48 9.16
N ILE A 7 -12.09 -24.67 9.55
CA ILE A 7 -10.93 -24.04 8.93
C ILE A 7 -9.90 -25.14 8.64
N PRO A 8 -9.34 -25.22 7.42
CA PRO A 8 -8.24 -26.14 7.13
C PRO A 8 -7.08 -26.02 8.12
N ASP A 9 -6.49 -27.15 8.50
CA ASP A 9 -5.45 -27.20 9.54
C ASP A 9 -4.21 -26.36 9.19
N ASP A 10 -3.84 -26.35 7.91
CA ASP A 10 -2.73 -25.56 7.39
C ASP A 10 -2.97 -24.05 7.55
N LEU A 11 -4.20 -23.60 7.30
CA LEU A 11 -4.60 -22.22 7.49
C LEU A 11 -4.64 -21.86 8.98
N MET A 12 -5.19 -22.73 9.83
CA MET A 12 -5.17 -22.53 11.28
C MET A 12 -3.73 -22.43 11.81
N ARG A 13 -2.81 -23.23 11.29
CA ARG A 13 -1.38 -23.16 11.62
C ARG A 13 -0.77 -21.82 11.23
N GLN A 14 -1.07 -21.30 10.05
CA GLN A 14 -0.58 -19.98 9.61
C GLN A 14 -1.08 -18.86 10.52
N ILE A 15 -2.36 -18.88 10.89
CA ILE A 15 -2.94 -17.87 11.79
C ILE A 15 -2.28 -17.92 13.18
N LYS A 16 -2.03 -19.12 13.72
CA LYS A 16 -1.30 -19.30 14.98
C LYS A 16 0.11 -18.74 14.92
N MET A 17 0.85 -19.02 13.84
CA MET A 17 2.20 -18.48 13.63
C MET A 17 2.20 -16.96 13.57
N ARG A 18 1.25 -16.37 12.83
CA ARG A 18 1.10 -14.90 12.77
C ARG A 18 0.80 -14.31 14.14
N ALA A 19 -0.12 -14.90 14.89
CA ALA A 19 -0.45 -14.45 16.25
C ALA A 19 0.77 -14.50 17.19
N LEU A 20 1.59 -15.55 17.07
CA LEU A 20 2.84 -15.70 17.83
C LEU A 20 3.85 -14.61 17.48
N VAL A 21 4.10 -14.38 16.18
CA VAL A 21 5.03 -13.36 15.68
C VAL A 21 4.59 -11.95 16.11
N ASP A 22 3.29 -11.67 16.02
CA ASP A 22 2.74 -10.36 16.37
C ASP A 22 2.56 -10.17 17.88
N GLY A 23 2.83 -11.19 18.70
CA GLY A 23 2.62 -11.18 20.15
C GLY A 23 1.15 -11.02 20.56
N ARG A 24 0.21 -11.44 19.70
CA ARG A 24 -1.24 -11.25 19.87
C ARG A 24 -1.95 -12.55 20.22
N LYS A 25 -3.14 -12.45 20.79
CA LYS A 25 -4.00 -13.63 21.02
C LYS A 25 -4.59 -14.10 19.70
N LEU A 26 -4.74 -15.42 19.56
CA LEU A 26 -5.30 -16.05 18.36
C LEU A 26 -6.68 -15.48 17.99
N LYS A 27 -7.57 -15.31 18.97
CA LYS A 27 -8.92 -14.76 18.75
C LYS A 27 -8.92 -13.35 18.15
N ASP A 28 -7.94 -12.52 18.54
CA ASP A 28 -7.83 -11.14 18.09
C ASP A 28 -7.27 -11.13 16.66
N SER A 29 -6.28 -11.98 16.39
CA SER A 29 -5.72 -12.19 15.04
C SER A 29 -6.78 -12.70 14.06
N VAL A 30 -7.62 -13.66 14.47
CA VAL A 30 -8.75 -14.15 13.65
C VAL A 30 -9.74 -13.02 13.36
N ALA A 31 -10.10 -12.22 14.37
CA ALA A 31 -11.02 -11.11 14.18
C ALA A 31 -10.46 -10.04 13.22
N ASP A 32 -9.17 -9.70 13.35
CA ASP A 32 -8.49 -8.73 12.48
C ASP A 32 -8.44 -9.23 11.04
N LEU A 33 -8.10 -10.51 10.83
CA LEU A 33 -8.09 -11.13 9.51
C LEU A 33 -9.48 -11.15 8.86
N LEU A 34 -10.53 -11.49 9.62
CA LEU A 34 -11.90 -11.46 9.11
C LEU A 34 -12.33 -10.03 8.73
N ARG A 35 -12.00 -9.02 9.54
CA ARG A 35 -12.29 -7.62 9.21
C ARG A 35 -11.53 -7.19 7.95
N ALA A 36 -10.26 -7.55 7.81
CA ALA A 36 -9.47 -7.25 6.61
C ALA A 36 -10.07 -7.92 5.37
N GLY A 37 -10.51 -9.18 5.46
CA GLY A 37 -11.18 -9.87 4.35
C GLY A 37 -12.51 -9.22 3.95
N LEU A 38 -13.30 -8.76 4.93
CA LEU A 38 -14.56 -8.06 4.69
C LEU A 38 -14.35 -6.65 4.10
N ALA A 39 -13.26 -5.98 4.43
CA ALA A 39 -12.87 -4.70 3.80
C ALA A 39 -12.39 -4.92 2.36
N ALA A 40 -11.55 -5.93 2.14
CA ALA A 40 -11.02 -6.27 0.82
C ALA A 40 -12.12 -6.70 -0.16
N SER A 41 -13.20 -7.34 0.30
CA SER A 41 -14.30 -7.74 -0.59
C SER A 41 -15.15 -6.56 -1.09
N LYS A 42 -15.17 -5.43 -0.38
CA LYS A 42 -15.79 -4.18 -0.85
C LYS A 42 -14.93 -3.46 -1.88
N GLU A 43 -13.62 -3.71 -1.85
CA GLU A 43 -12.66 -3.19 -2.81
C GLU A 43 -12.25 -4.28 -3.79
N SER A 44 -13.10 -4.56 -4.78
CA SER A 44 -12.56 -5.04 -6.06
C SER A 44 -11.70 -3.90 -6.60
N LEU A 45 -10.41 -3.89 -6.22
CA LEU A 45 -9.45 -2.93 -6.72
C LEU A 45 -9.26 -3.27 -8.20
N PRO A 46 -9.66 -2.41 -9.15
CA PRO A 46 -9.36 -2.61 -10.55
C PRO A 46 -7.84 -2.57 -10.67
N LYS A 47 -7.29 -3.57 -11.37
CA LYS A 47 -5.86 -3.67 -11.61
C LYS A 47 -5.38 -2.40 -12.32
N ALA A 48 -4.24 -1.87 -11.90
CA ALA A 48 -3.56 -0.81 -12.66
C ALA A 48 -3.36 -1.30 -14.10
N VAL A 49 -3.66 -0.44 -15.06
CA VAL A 49 -3.59 -0.76 -16.49
C VAL A 49 -2.46 0.01 -17.14
N VAL A 50 -1.74 -0.64 -18.04
CA VAL A 50 -0.78 0.02 -18.91
C VAL A 50 -1.55 0.61 -20.09
N VAL A 51 -1.47 1.92 -20.26
CA VAL A 51 -2.07 2.66 -21.37
C VAL A 51 -1.00 3.41 -22.14
N LYS A 52 -1.29 3.84 -23.37
CA LYS A 52 -0.39 4.76 -24.10
C LYS A 52 -0.78 6.19 -23.78
N ASP A 53 0.19 6.99 -23.36
CA ASP A 53 -0.03 8.41 -23.16
C ASP A 53 -0.31 9.10 -24.51
N PRO A 54 -1.40 9.89 -24.64
CA PRO A 54 -1.81 10.45 -25.92
C PRO A 54 -0.87 11.55 -26.44
N ARG A 55 -0.04 12.15 -25.58
CA ARG A 55 0.89 13.22 -25.99
C ARG A 55 2.24 12.67 -26.43
N THR A 56 2.75 11.67 -25.72
CA THR A 56 4.10 11.14 -25.89
C THR A 56 4.14 9.78 -26.59
N GLY A 57 3.01 9.06 -26.62
CA GLY A 57 2.92 7.70 -27.17
C GLY A 57 3.60 6.63 -26.32
N LEU A 58 4.20 7.01 -25.19
CA LEU A 58 4.92 6.11 -24.28
C LEU A 58 3.94 5.29 -23.44
N PRO A 59 4.32 4.06 -23.04
CA PRO A 59 3.52 3.28 -22.11
C PRO A 59 3.57 3.92 -20.71
N VAL A 60 2.40 4.19 -20.14
CA VAL A 60 2.22 4.72 -18.78
C VAL A 60 1.34 3.80 -17.96
N ILE A 61 1.62 3.70 -16.66
CA ILE A 61 0.77 2.98 -15.71
C ILE A 61 -0.29 3.95 -15.21
N GLN A 62 -1.54 3.73 -15.58
CA GLN A 62 -2.64 4.55 -15.07
C GLN A 62 -3.08 4.03 -13.69
N GLY A 63 -2.69 4.77 -12.65
CA GLY A 63 -3.19 4.57 -11.29
C GLY A 63 -4.64 5.04 -11.15
N ARG A 64 -5.38 4.49 -10.18
CA ARG A 64 -6.79 4.85 -9.93
C ARG A 64 -6.96 6.12 -9.11
N PHE A 65 -6.03 6.39 -8.20
CA PHE A 65 -6.15 7.49 -7.25
C PHE A 65 -5.44 8.71 -7.83
N THR A 66 -6.21 9.77 -8.03
CA THR A 66 -5.61 11.11 -8.09
C THR A 66 -4.99 11.37 -6.73
N ALA A 67 -3.74 11.80 -6.72
CA ALA A 67 -3.10 12.22 -5.48
C ALA A 67 -3.99 13.28 -4.78
N PRO A 68 -4.18 13.19 -3.44
CA PRO A 68 -4.88 14.21 -2.69
C PRO A 68 -4.34 15.61 -2.99
N ALA A 69 -5.18 16.64 -2.85
CA ALA A 69 -4.74 18.01 -3.04
C ALA A 69 -3.60 18.33 -2.05
N GLY A 70 -2.43 18.71 -2.59
CA GLY A 70 -1.21 18.95 -1.82
C GLY A 70 -0.20 17.79 -1.80
N GLU A 71 -0.63 16.57 -2.18
CA GLU A 71 0.25 15.40 -2.33
C GLU A 71 0.55 15.08 -3.81
N ALA A 72 -0.09 15.80 -4.73
CA ALA A 72 0.20 15.68 -6.15
C ALA A 72 1.61 16.18 -6.46
N LEU A 73 2.45 15.27 -6.97
CA LEU A 73 3.77 15.60 -7.50
C LEU A 73 3.63 16.23 -8.89
N SER A 74 3.29 17.52 -8.94
CA SER A 74 3.33 18.28 -10.19
C SER A 74 4.78 18.45 -10.67
N PRO A 75 5.02 18.71 -11.97
CA PRO A 75 6.36 18.99 -12.48
C PRO A 75 7.07 20.11 -11.71
N GLU A 76 6.34 21.15 -11.34
CA GLU A 76 6.84 22.30 -10.58
C GLU A 76 7.25 21.86 -9.16
N ARG A 77 6.40 21.07 -8.49
CA ARG A 77 6.70 20.56 -7.16
C ARG A 77 7.91 19.62 -7.17
N ILE A 78 8.05 18.80 -8.21
CA ILE A 78 9.22 17.94 -8.38
C ILE A 78 10.49 18.79 -8.57
N ALA A 79 10.42 19.85 -9.38
CA ALA A 79 11.56 20.74 -9.59
C ALA A 79 12.02 21.41 -8.28
N GLU A 80 11.07 21.88 -7.45
CA GLU A 80 11.38 22.41 -6.13
C GLU A 80 12.11 21.38 -5.24
N ILE A 81 11.55 20.16 -5.15
CA ILE A 81 12.15 19.08 -4.34
C ILE A 81 13.57 18.76 -4.81
N LEU A 82 13.81 18.71 -6.11
CA LEU A 82 15.14 18.40 -6.66
C LEU A 82 16.15 19.52 -6.39
N ILE A 83 15.73 20.79 -6.46
CA ILE A 83 16.60 21.93 -6.12
C ILE A 83 16.96 21.92 -4.63
N GLU A 84 15.98 21.68 -3.76
CA GLU A 84 16.22 21.55 -2.31
C GLU A 84 17.23 20.43 -2.02
N GLN A 85 17.05 19.28 -2.66
CA GLN A 85 17.95 18.13 -2.53
C GLN A 85 19.37 18.43 -3.02
N GLU A 86 19.53 19.12 -4.16
CA GLU A 86 20.85 19.54 -4.66
C GLU A 86 21.56 20.50 -3.69
N ALA A 87 20.81 21.43 -3.09
CA ALA A 87 21.35 22.37 -2.11
C ALA A 87 21.83 21.66 -0.83
N GLU A 88 21.05 20.68 -0.34
CA GLU A 88 21.45 19.84 0.81
C GLU A 88 22.74 19.06 0.51
N TRP A 89 22.82 18.42 -0.66
CA TRP A 89 24.01 17.67 -1.06
C TRP A 89 25.26 18.56 -1.21
N ALA A 90 25.10 19.78 -1.75
CA ALA A 90 26.20 20.72 -1.87
C ALA A 90 26.75 21.16 -0.50
N LEU A 91 25.88 21.33 0.51
CA LEU A 91 26.28 21.65 1.87
C LEU A 91 26.98 20.48 2.56
N ASP A 92 26.53 19.24 2.31
CA ASP A 92 27.14 18.03 2.85
C ASP A 92 28.50 17.71 2.21
N ALA A 93 28.67 17.96 0.91
CA ALA A 93 29.94 17.77 0.21
C ALA A 93 31.01 18.81 0.58
N GLY A 94 30.61 19.91 1.22
CA GLY A 94 31.51 20.95 1.74
C GLY A 94 31.98 20.73 3.18
N ARG A 95 31.60 19.62 3.83
CA ARG A 95 32.04 19.24 5.19
C ARG A 95 33.13 18.18 5.20
#